data_AF-A0A941DKY9-F1
#
_entry.id   AF-A0A941DKY9-F1
#
_cell.length_a   1.000
_cell.length_b   1.000
_cell.length_c   1.000
_cell.angle_alpha   90.00
_cell.angle_beta   90.00
_cell.angle_gamma   90.00
#
_symmetry.space_group_name_H-M   'P 1'
#
loop_
_entity.id
_entity.type
_entity.pdbx_description
1 polymer ?
#
loop_
_entity_poly.entity_id
_entity_poly.type
_entity_poly.pdbx_seq_one_letter_code
_entity_poly.pdbx_strand_id
1 'polypeptide(L)'
;MVIGDYFDRSEIAFQNGWQQGRHEGERLGRRAGQEEGLQAGYQKGVADGLAEGERRGLTAGYERGWNEAIARAQQEVAQQLAFTREQVADKQVLQAQLEAQQQQISRLLERVRELEAAETEVHASQQWQAQQAAQAERMTELQQELQNAQDKLTQRNKEHAEHLWHQNRIMVVLNAARKTLESLTAQGQVSEQAISQMFVAHYSEQIRAALGNQSVRTPLEQDQVFADALPKTHAFLVRMLGGAAA
;
A
#
# COMPACT_ATOMS: atom_id res chain seq x y z
N MET A 1 86.79 2.16 -73.76
CA MET A 1 86.00 2.97 -72.80
C MET A 1 84.69 2.23 -72.61
N VAL A 2 84.63 1.31 -71.65
CA VAL A 2 83.40 0.59 -71.29
C VAL A 2 83.00 1.17 -69.94
N ILE A 3 82.03 2.08 -69.96
CA ILE A 3 81.46 2.66 -68.76
C ILE A 3 80.53 1.59 -68.19
N GLY A 4 80.95 0.98 -67.09
CA GLY A 4 80.21 -0.09 -66.43
C GLY A 4 79.01 0.49 -65.68
N ASP A 5 77.81 0.10 -66.10
CA ASP A 5 76.58 0.24 -65.31
C ASP A 5 76.59 -0.81 -64.18
N TYR A 6 77.29 -0.49 -63.09
CA TYR A 6 77.12 -1.17 -61.80
C TYR A 6 75.89 -0.59 -61.11
N PHE A 7 74.70 -1.02 -61.56
CA PHE A 7 73.46 -0.80 -60.80
C PHE A 7 73.41 -1.82 -59.66
N ASP A 8 73.58 -1.36 -58.42
CA ASP A 8 73.60 -2.19 -57.21
C ASP A 8 72.20 -2.76 -56.90
N ARG A 9 71.97 -4.01 -57.33
CA ARG A 9 70.72 -4.74 -57.07
C ARG A 9 70.45 -4.96 -55.57
N SER A 10 71.47 -4.90 -54.71
CA SER A 10 71.30 -5.09 -53.26
C SER A 10 70.63 -3.87 -52.61
N GLU A 11 70.94 -2.67 -53.10
CA GLU A 11 70.41 -1.42 -52.57
C GLU A 11 68.92 -1.24 -52.93
N ILE A 12 68.51 -1.67 -54.13
CA ILE A 12 67.11 -1.71 -54.54
C ILE A 12 66.32 -2.74 -53.71
N ALA A 13 66.89 -3.92 -53.47
CA ALA A 13 66.25 -4.95 -52.65
C ALA A 13 66.07 -4.51 -51.19
N PHE A 14 67.07 -3.83 -50.63
CA PHE A 14 67.02 -3.27 -49.28
C PHE A 14 65.97 -2.16 -49.16
N GLN A 15 65.95 -1.21 -50.10
CA GLN A 15 64.93 -0.15 -50.09
C GLN A 15 63.51 -0.70 -50.22
N ASN A 16 63.30 -1.69 -51.10
CA ASN A 16 61.99 -2.32 -51.28
C ASN A 16 61.54 -3.07 -50.02
N GLY A 17 62.42 -3.85 -49.39
CA GLY A 17 62.13 -4.55 -48.14
C GLY A 17 61.82 -3.60 -46.99
N TRP A 18 62.57 -2.48 -46.89
CA TRP A 18 62.34 -1.47 -45.87
C TRP A 18 61.03 -0.69 -46.08
N GLN A 19 60.71 -0.32 -47.32
CA GLN A 19 59.43 0.31 -47.69
C GLN A 19 58.24 -0.62 -47.38
N GLN A 20 58.33 -1.91 -47.75
CA GLN A 20 57.30 -2.90 -47.44
C GLN A 20 57.11 -3.08 -45.95
N GLY A 21 58.20 -3.30 -45.20
CA GLY A 21 58.14 -3.48 -43.75
C GLY A 21 57.51 -2.28 -43.03
N ARG A 22 57.85 -1.05 -43.47
CA ARG A 22 57.24 0.17 -42.91
C ARG A 22 55.75 0.27 -43.23
N HIS A 23 55.36 0.04 -44.48
CA HIS A 23 53.95 0.08 -44.90
C HIS A 23 53.11 -0.97 -44.19
N GLU A 24 53.64 -2.18 -44.03
CA GLU A 24 52.98 -3.29 -43.34
C GLU A 24 52.83 -2.99 -41.84
N GLY A 25 53.89 -2.49 -41.21
CA GLY A 25 53.89 -2.07 -39.80
C GLY A 25 52.90 -0.95 -39.52
N GLU A 26 52.86 0.11 -40.35
CA GLU A 26 51.87 1.19 -40.22
C GLU A 26 50.43 0.71 -40.44
N ARG A 27 50.22 -0.18 -41.41
CA ARG A 27 48.89 -0.73 -41.71
C ARG A 27 48.38 -1.58 -40.54
N LEU A 28 49.22 -2.46 -40.00
CA LEU A 28 48.87 -3.33 -38.87
C LEU A 28 48.68 -2.51 -37.60
N GLY A 29 49.60 -1.59 -37.30
CA GLY A 29 49.52 -0.73 -36.11
C GLY A 29 48.27 0.15 -36.12
N ARG A 30 47.92 0.76 -37.27
CA ARG A 30 46.68 1.52 -37.39
C ARG A 30 45.44 0.65 -37.23
N ARG A 31 45.40 -0.51 -37.87
CA ARG A 31 44.23 -1.39 -37.82
C ARG A 31 43.99 -1.90 -36.40
N ALA A 32 45.04 -2.37 -35.73
CA ALA A 32 44.98 -2.84 -34.35
C ALA A 32 44.57 -1.71 -33.38
N GLY A 33 45.22 -0.54 -33.47
CA GLY A 33 44.88 0.60 -32.61
C GLY A 33 43.46 1.11 -32.83
N GLN A 34 42.94 1.02 -34.06
CA GLN A 34 41.58 1.44 -34.37
C GLN A 34 40.54 0.43 -33.88
N GLU A 35 40.77 -0.87 -34.06
CA GLU A 35 39.89 -1.93 -33.51
C GLU A 35 39.85 -1.89 -31.98
N GLU A 36 41.01 -1.82 -31.35
CA GLU A 36 41.13 -1.82 -29.89
C GLU A 36 40.52 -0.55 -29.28
N GLY A 37 40.79 0.61 -29.88
CA GLY A 37 40.21 1.88 -29.47
C GLY A 37 38.68 1.92 -29.64
N LEU A 38 38.16 1.38 -30.76
CA LEU A 38 36.72 1.34 -31.00
C LEU A 38 36.02 0.38 -30.03
N GLN A 39 36.60 -0.81 -29.81
CA GLN A 39 36.03 -1.83 -28.96
C GLN A 39 36.04 -1.41 -27.48
N ALA A 40 37.16 -0.86 -27.00
CA ALA A 40 37.27 -0.34 -25.64
C ALA A 40 36.34 0.87 -25.43
N GLY A 41 36.31 1.80 -26.39
CA GLY A 41 35.44 2.97 -26.34
C GLY A 41 33.96 2.60 -26.33
N TYR A 42 33.55 1.64 -27.17
CA TYR A 42 32.18 1.16 -27.23
C TYR A 42 31.76 0.43 -25.95
N GLN A 43 32.58 -0.52 -25.47
CA GLN A 43 32.27 -1.26 -24.24
C GLN A 43 32.16 -0.32 -23.04
N LYS A 44 33.10 0.62 -22.91
CA LYS A 44 33.07 1.60 -21.82
C LYS A 44 31.87 2.53 -21.92
N GLY A 45 31.58 3.07 -23.11
CA GLY A 45 30.45 3.95 -23.33
C GLY A 45 29.11 3.28 -23.04
N VAL A 46 28.94 2.01 -23.43
CA VAL A 46 27.73 1.23 -23.13
C VAL A 46 27.61 0.94 -21.63
N ALA A 47 28.69 0.51 -20.99
CA ALA A 47 28.68 0.20 -19.55
C ALA A 47 28.38 1.44 -18.71
N ASP A 48 29.07 2.56 -18.98
CA ASP A 48 28.87 3.82 -18.26
C ASP A 48 27.47 4.38 -18.51
N GLY A 49 27.00 4.34 -19.77
CA GLY A 49 25.67 4.82 -20.15
C GLY A 49 24.54 4.02 -19.50
N LEU A 50 24.66 2.69 -19.46
CA LEU A 50 23.68 1.82 -18.83
C LEU A 50 23.66 2.02 -17.31
N ALA A 51 24.82 2.01 -16.65
CA ALA A 51 24.92 2.18 -15.21
C ALA A 51 24.39 3.54 -14.74
N GLU A 52 24.71 4.61 -15.47
CA GLU A 52 24.23 5.95 -15.16
C GLU A 52 22.73 6.10 -15.43
N GLY A 53 22.25 5.52 -16.53
CA GLY A 53 20.84 5.51 -16.90
C GLY A 53 19.98 4.75 -15.89
N GLU A 54 20.42 3.56 -15.47
CA GLU A 54 19.77 2.77 -14.44
C GLU A 54 19.76 3.52 -13.11
N ARG A 55 20.93 3.99 -12.64
CA ARG A 55 21.04 4.69 -11.37
C ARG A 55 20.12 5.91 -11.31
N ARG A 56 20.14 6.77 -12.34
CA ARG A 56 19.27 7.95 -12.40
C ARG A 56 17.80 7.57 -12.52
N GLY A 57 17.46 6.61 -13.38
CA GLY A 57 16.10 6.16 -13.60
C GLY A 57 15.48 5.55 -12.34
N LEU A 58 16.24 4.69 -11.66
CA LEU A 58 15.80 4.00 -10.45
C LEU A 58 15.72 4.95 -9.27
N THR A 59 16.73 5.79 -9.02
CA THR A 59 16.69 6.75 -7.91
C THR A 59 15.58 7.78 -8.12
N ALA A 60 15.50 8.41 -9.29
CA ALA A 60 14.48 9.42 -9.55
C ALA A 60 13.06 8.83 -9.60
N GLY A 61 12.89 7.65 -10.18
CA GLY A 61 11.61 6.95 -10.23
C GLY A 61 11.16 6.49 -8.85
N TYR A 62 12.07 5.91 -8.07
CA TYR A 62 11.81 5.43 -6.72
C TYR A 62 11.50 6.58 -5.77
N GLU A 63 12.34 7.63 -5.72
CA GLU A 63 12.10 8.79 -4.84
C GLU A 63 10.79 9.49 -5.18
N ARG A 64 10.51 9.69 -6.48
CA ARG A 64 9.28 10.36 -6.91
C ARG A 64 8.05 9.51 -6.60
N GLY A 65 8.07 8.22 -6.90
CA GLY A 65 6.98 7.30 -6.58
C GLY A 65 6.79 7.08 -5.08
N TRP A 66 7.86 7.02 -4.30
CA TRP A 66 7.83 6.91 -2.85
C TRP A 66 7.25 8.18 -2.21
N ASN A 67 7.70 9.36 -2.64
CA ASN A 67 7.21 10.63 -2.13
C ASN A 67 5.74 10.87 -2.50
N GLU A 68 5.33 10.55 -3.73
CA GLU A 68 3.91 10.61 -4.12
C GLU A 68 3.07 9.62 -3.31
N ALA A 69 3.55 8.40 -3.08
CA ALA A 69 2.82 7.41 -2.30
C ALA A 69 2.67 7.85 -0.83
N ILE A 70 3.73 8.40 -0.23
CA ILE A 70 3.67 8.93 1.13
C ILE A 70 2.74 10.15 1.20
N ALA A 71 2.80 11.07 0.24
CA ALA A 71 1.93 12.24 0.22
C ALA A 71 0.45 11.84 0.13
N ARG A 72 0.11 10.88 -0.74
CA ARG A 72 -1.26 10.35 -0.85
C ARG A 72 -1.70 9.63 0.42
N ALA A 73 -0.85 8.77 0.99
CA ALA A 73 -1.15 8.08 2.23
C ALA A 73 -1.35 9.05 3.41
N GLN A 74 -0.53 10.11 3.49
CA GLN A 74 -0.69 11.16 4.50
C GLN A 74 -2.00 11.93 4.32
N GLN A 75 -2.41 12.20 3.08
CA GLN A 75 -3.67 12.88 2.79
C GLN A 75 -4.88 12.02 3.16
N GLU A 76 -4.87 10.72 2.81
CA GLU A 76 -5.94 9.78 3.19
C GLU A 76 -6.03 9.61 4.71
N VAL A 77 -4.90 9.46 5.39
CA VAL A 77 -4.84 9.38 6.86
C VAL A 77 -5.35 10.68 7.50
N ALA A 78 -5.00 11.85 6.95
CA ALA A 78 -5.50 13.13 7.44
C ALA A 78 -7.02 13.28 7.26
N GLN A 79 -7.57 12.83 6.12
CA GLN A 79 -9.02 12.82 5.88
C GLN A 79 -9.75 11.86 6.83
N GLN A 80 -9.22 10.65 7.03
CA GLN A 80 -9.77 9.68 7.98
C GLN A 80 -9.71 10.21 9.42
N LEU A 81 -8.61 10.88 9.82
CA LEU A 81 -8.48 11.52 11.13
C LEU A 81 -9.44 12.71 11.28
N ALA A 82 -9.66 13.51 10.24
CA ALA A 82 -10.62 14.61 10.26
C ALA A 82 -12.06 14.09 10.45
N PHE A 83 -12.45 13.08 9.65
CA PHE A 83 -13.74 12.42 9.78
C PHE A 83 -13.91 11.78 11.17
N THR A 84 -12.89 11.10 11.68
CA THR A 84 -12.93 10.50 13.02
C THR A 84 -13.02 11.56 14.11
N ARG A 85 -12.32 12.69 13.97
CA ARG A 85 -12.41 13.81 14.93
C ARG A 85 -13.78 14.46 14.93
N GLU A 86 -14.38 14.65 13.76
CA GLU A 86 -15.74 15.17 13.62
C GLU A 86 -16.75 14.21 14.23
N GLN A 87 -16.68 12.92 13.92
CA GLN A 87 -17.54 11.89 14.52
C GLN A 87 -17.37 11.78 16.05
N VAL A 88 -16.15 11.93 16.56
CA VAL A 88 -15.90 11.96 18.01
C VAL A 88 -16.45 13.23 18.64
N ALA A 89 -16.32 14.39 17.99
CA ALA A 89 -16.86 15.65 18.46
C ALA A 89 -18.41 15.62 18.46
N ASP A 90 -19.02 15.12 17.39
CA ASP A 90 -20.47 14.93 17.30
C ASP A 90 -20.97 13.98 18.37
N LYS A 91 -20.25 12.88 18.62
CA LYS A 91 -20.56 11.95 19.71
C LYS A 91 -20.44 12.61 21.09
N GLN A 92 -19.42 13.44 21.32
CA GLN A 92 -19.25 14.18 22.58
C GLN A 92 -20.35 15.21 22.78
N VAL A 93 -20.77 15.91 21.72
CA VAL A 93 -21.89 16.86 21.75
C VAL A 93 -23.20 16.13 22.04
N LEU A 94 -23.47 15.01 21.36
CA LEU A 94 -24.65 14.18 21.61
C LEU A 94 -24.66 13.63 23.04
N GLN A 95 -23.51 13.21 23.55
CA GLN A 95 -23.37 12.70 24.92
C GLN A 95 -23.60 13.81 25.95
N ALA A 96 -23.04 15.01 25.74
CA ALA A 96 -23.29 16.17 26.58
C ALA A 96 -24.76 16.63 26.54
N GLN A 97 -25.40 16.56 25.36
CA GLN A 97 -26.84 16.85 25.23
C GLN A 97 -27.69 15.83 25.99
N LEU A 98 -27.34 14.55 25.92
CA LEU A 98 -28.04 13.49 26.65
C LEU A 98 -27.88 13.65 28.18
N GLU A 99 -26.66 13.94 28.65
CA GLU A 99 -26.39 14.23 30.07
C GLU A 99 -27.16 15.48 30.54
N ALA A 100 -27.19 16.54 29.72
CA ALA A 100 -27.98 17.74 30.01
C ALA A 100 -29.49 17.43 30.09
N GLN A 101 -30.01 16.59 29.18
CA GLN A 101 -31.40 16.13 29.22
C GLN A 101 -31.69 15.30 30.47
N GLN A 102 -30.79 14.37 30.85
CA GLN A 102 -30.94 13.61 32.09
C GLN A 102 -30.97 14.53 33.31
N GLN A 103 -30.08 15.51 33.40
CA GLN A 103 -30.10 16.49 34.49
C GLN A 103 -31.38 17.33 34.52
N GLN A 104 -31.90 17.69 33.35
CA GLN A 104 -33.15 18.43 33.23
C GLN A 104 -34.34 17.59 33.68
N ILE A 105 -34.38 16.30 33.30
CA ILE A 105 -35.38 15.34 33.75
C ILE A 105 -35.31 15.16 35.27
N SER A 106 -34.11 15.01 35.85
CA SER A 106 -33.94 14.91 37.30
C SER A 106 -34.43 16.16 38.03
N ARG A 107 -34.13 17.36 37.53
CA ARG A 107 -34.64 18.62 38.08
C ARG A 107 -36.15 18.73 37.98
N LEU A 108 -36.74 18.30 36.85
CA LEU A 108 -38.19 18.30 36.68
C LEU A 108 -38.85 17.32 37.66
N LEU A 109 -38.27 16.14 37.87
CA LEU A 109 -38.76 15.20 38.88
C LEU A 109 -38.68 15.77 40.30
N GLU A 110 -37.56 16.40 40.64
CA GLU A 110 -37.38 17.00 41.96
C GLU A 110 -38.39 18.14 42.18
N ARG A 111 -38.62 18.96 41.14
CA ARG A 111 -39.65 20.00 41.17
C ARG A 111 -41.06 19.43 41.28
N VAL A 112 -41.34 18.32 40.61
CA VAL A 112 -42.60 17.58 40.75
C VAL A 112 -42.72 17.13 42.20
N ARG A 113 -41.74 16.44 42.78
CA ARG A 113 -41.73 16.04 44.20
C ARG A 113 -41.92 17.21 45.17
N GLU A 114 -41.38 18.39 44.90
CA GLU A 114 -41.56 19.59 45.73
C GLU A 114 -42.98 20.15 45.66
N LEU A 115 -43.52 20.31 44.45
CA LEU A 115 -44.92 20.77 44.24
C LEU A 115 -45.90 19.79 44.87
N GLU A 116 -45.55 18.52 44.73
CA GLU A 116 -46.23 17.43 45.32
C GLU A 116 -46.16 17.48 46.86
N ALA A 117 -44.99 17.66 47.46
CA ALA A 117 -44.85 17.81 48.90
C ALA A 117 -45.68 19.00 49.45
N ALA A 118 -45.73 20.11 48.69
CA ALA A 118 -46.60 21.25 48.98
C ALA A 118 -48.09 20.92 48.80
N GLU A 119 -48.47 20.05 47.86
CA GLU A 119 -49.81 19.50 47.73
C GLU A 119 -50.15 18.47 48.82
N THR A 120 -49.20 17.71 49.38
CA THR A 120 -49.48 16.78 50.50
C THR A 120 -49.78 17.47 51.82
N GLU A 121 -49.36 18.72 52.00
CA GLU A 121 -49.87 19.58 53.09
C GLU A 121 -51.37 19.90 52.90
N VAL A 122 -51.90 19.74 51.68
CA VAL A 122 -53.30 20.01 51.31
C VAL A 122 -54.12 18.73 51.04
N HIS A 123 -53.52 17.63 50.56
CA HIS A 123 -54.22 16.38 50.23
C HIS A 123 -53.45 15.12 50.60
N ALA A 124 -53.81 14.56 51.75
CA ALA A 124 -53.46 13.21 52.17
C ALA A 124 -54.35 12.17 51.43
N SER A 125 -53.91 11.68 50.27
CA SER A 125 -54.46 10.44 49.70
C SER A 125 -53.34 9.48 49.33
N GLN A 126 -53.41 8.25 49.85
CA GLN A 126 -52.40 7.20 49.69
C GLN A 126 -52.12 6.83 48.22
N GLN A 127 -53.07 7.09 47.32
CA GLN A 127 -52.97 6.75 45.89
C GLN A 127 -51.89 7.56 45.18
N TRP A 128 -51.75 8.84 45.52
CA TRP A 128 -50.81 9.72 44.85
C TRP A 128 -49.36 9.47 45.32
N GLN A 129 -49.17 9.10 46.59
CA GLN A 129 -47.85 8.68 47.11
C GLN A 129 -47.36 7.39 46.44
N ALA A 130 -48.29 6.44 46.18
CA ALA A 130 -47.98 5.23 45.44
C ALA A 130 -47.62 5.53 43.98
N GLN A 131 -48.28 6.50 43.35
CA GLN A 131 -48.02 6.89 41.96
C GLN A 131 -46.63 7.53 41.80
N GLN A 132 -46.20 8.36 42.76
CA GLN A 132 -44.86 8.92 42.81
C GLN A 132 -43.75 7.88 42.98
N ALA A 133 -43.94 6.95 43.93
CA ALA A 133 -42.96 5.90 44.16
C ALA A 133 -42.75 5.06 42.90
N ALA A 134 -43.85 4.70 42.21
CA ALA A 134 -43.80 3.99 40.94
C ALA A 134 -43.11 4.78 39.82
N GLN A 135 -43.30 6.11 39.75
CA GLN A 135 -42.60 6.95 38.79
C GLN A 135 -41.09 7.08 39.08
N ALA A 136 -40.71 7.16 40.35
CA ALA A 136 -39.31 7.22 40.77
C ALA A 136 -38.57 5.91 40.48
N GLU A 137 -39.21 4.76 40.75
CA GLU A 137 -38.68 3.45 40.38
C GLU A 137 -38.48 3.35 38.87
N ARG A 138 -39.50 3.72 38.09
CA ARG A 138 -39.41 3.69 36.62
C ARG A 138 -38.34 4.62 36.06
N MET A 139 -38.10 5.77 36.69
CA MET A 139 -37.01 6.65 36.26
C MET A 139 -35.64 6.06 36.56
N THR A 140 -35.49 5.39 37.71
CA THR A 140 -34.25 4.71 38.08
C THR A 140 -33.95 3.56 37.11
N GLU A 141 -34.99 2.81 36.73
CA GLU A 141 -34.89 1.77 35.69
C GLU A 141 -34.44 2.34 34.35
N LEU A 142 -35.07 3.43 33.88
CA LEU A 142 -34.71 4.09 32.62
C LEU A 142 -33.27 4.64 32.63
N GLN A 143 -32.80 5.17 33.76
CA GLN A 143 -31.42 5.61 33.91
C GLN A 143 -30.44 4.44 33.80
N GLN A 144 -30.76 3.30 34.43
CA GLN A 144 -29.93 2.11 34.35
C GLN A 144 -29.89 1.52 32.93
N GLU A 145 -31.03 1.50 32.23
CA GLU A 145 -31.10 1.08 30.83
C GLU A 145 -30.25 1.97 29.91
N LEU A 146 -30.31 3.29 30.11
CA LEU A 146 -29.53 4.23 29.32
C LEU A 146 -28.02 4.06 29.55
N GLN A 147 -27.59 3.87 30.80
CA GLN A 147 -26.19 3.58 31.11
C GLN A 147 -25.72 2.28 30.45
N ASN A 148 -26.52 1.22 30.56
CA ASN A 148 -26.20 -0.07 29.92
C ASN A 148 -26.09 0.07 28.39
N ALA A 149 -26.95 0.89 27.77
CA ALA A 149 -26.89 1.16 26.34
C ALA A 149 -25.62 1.92 25.94
N GLN A 150 -25.21 2.92 26.72
CA GLN A 150 -23.97 3.66 26.50
C GLN A 150 -22.72 2.78 26.61
N ASP A 151 -22.67 1.93 27.63
CA ASP A 151 -21.55 1.00 27.82
C ASP A 151 -21.45 0.01 26.64
N LYS A 152 -22.60 -0.50 26.19
CA LYS A 152 -22.68 -1.39 25.02
C LYS A 152 -22.21 -0.71 23.74
N LEU A 153 -22.60 0.55 23.50
CA LEU A 153 -22.12 1.33 22.34
C LEU A 153 -20.62 1.56 22.40
N THR A 154 -20.09 1.88 23.59
CA THR A 154 -18.66 2.12 23.78
C THR A 154 -17.86 0.84 23.53
N GLN A 155 -18.35 -0.30 24.00
CA GLN A 155 -17.73 -1.60 23.76
C GLN A 155 -17.72 -1.96 22.28
N ARG A 156 -18.86 -1.83 21.59
CA ARG A 156 -18.94 -2.08 20.14
C ARG A 156 -17.99 -1.20 19.33
N ASN A 157 -17.85 0.08 19.71
CA ASN A 157 -16.93 0.97 19.02
C ASN A 157 -15.46 0.53 19.17
N LYS A 158 -15.06 0.02 20.34
CA LYS A 158 -13.71 -0.54 20.53
C LYS A 158 -13.49 -1.75 19.65
N GLU A 159 -14.45 -2.67 19.59
CA GLU A 159 -14.39 -3.86 18.73
C GLU A 159 -14.28 -3.49 17.24
N HIS A 160 -15.07 -2.51 16.78
CA HIS A 160 -14.99 -2.00 15.41
C HIS A 160 -13.63 -1.35 15.11
N ALA A 161 -13.07 -0.57 16.04
CA ALA A 161 -11.75 0.03 15.87
C ALA A 161 -10.66 -1.05 15.75
N GLU A 162 -10.66 -2.06 16.64
CA GLU A 162 -9.71 -3.18 16.58
C GLU A 162 -9.82 -3.95 15.26
N HIS A 163 -11.03 -4.16 14.75
CA HIS A 163 -11.24 -4.80 13.45
C HIS A 163 -10.58 -4.01 12.30
N LEU A 164 -10.75 -2.69 12.27
CA LEU A 164 -10.11 -1.83 11.26
C LEU A 164 -8.58 -1.88 11.37
N TRP A 165 -8.03 -1.86 12.59
CA TRP A 165 -6.59 -2.01 12.81
C TRP A 165 -6.07 -3.35 12.31
N HIS A 166 -6.82 -4.44 12.54
CA HIS A 166 -6.47 -5.76 12.05
C HIS A 166 -6.43 -5.81 10.52
N GLN A 167 -7.46 -5.26 9.86
CA GLN A 167 -7.51 -5.15 8.40
C GLN A 167 -6.32 -4.35 7.83
N ASN A 168 -6.01 -3.20 8.43
CA ASN A 168 -4.86 -2.38 8.01
C ASN A 168 -3.53 -3.12 8.14
N ARG A 169 -3.34 -3.90 9.22
CA ARG A 169 -2.13 -4.72 9.40
C ARG A 169 -1.99 -5.79 8.32
N ILE A 170 -3.07 -6.49 7.97
CA ILE A 170 -3.09 -7.46 6.87
C ILE A 170 -2.73 -6.77 5.55
N MET A 171 -3.30 -5.59 5.29
CA MET A 171 -3.04 -4.83 4.07
C MET A 171 -1.57 -4.42 3.93
N VAL A 172 -0.90 -4.06 5.01
CA VAL A 172 0.55 -3.76 4.99
C VAL A 172 1.36 -4.97 4.55
N VAL A 173 1.10 -6.14 5.14
CA VAL A 173 1.81 -7.39 4.80
C VAL A 173 1.54 -7.81 3.37
N LEU A 174 0.27 -7.76 2.95
CA LEU A 174 -0.15 -8.11 1.59
C LEU A 174 0.53 -7.22 0.53
N ASN A 175 0.58 -5.91 0.77
CA ASN A 175 1.23 -4.97 -0.14
C ASN A 175 2.75 -5.19 -0.20
N ALA A 176 3.39 -5.51 0.93
CA ALA A 176 4.80 -5.86 0.95
C ALA A 176 5.09 -7.13 0.14
N ALA A 177 4.30 -8.19 0.36
CA ALA A 177 4.42 -9.44 -0.39
C ALA A 177 4.21 -9.22 -1.90
N ARG A 178 3.19 -8.46 -2.29
CA ARG A 178 2.91 -8.13 -3.70
C ARG A 178 4.10 -7.40 -4.35
N LYS A 179 4.64 -6.36 -3.70
CA LYS A 179 5.79 -5.60 -4.22
C LYS A 179 7.05 -6.45 -4.35
N THR A 180 7.28 -7.37 -3.41
CA THR A 180 8.39 -8.33 -3.49
C THR A 180 8.24 -9.22 -4.71
N LEU A 181 7.05 -9.80 -4.93
CA LEU A 181 6.78 -10.63 -6.10
C LEU A 181 6.90 -9.83 -7.41
N GLU A 182 6.35 -8.61 -7.46
CA GLU A 182 6.51 -7.70 -8.60
C GLU A 182 7.98 -7.45 -8.93
N SER A 183 8.80 -7.19 -7.91
CA SER A 183 10.23 -6.94 -8.09
C SER A 183 10.98 -8.17 -8.60
N LEU A 184 10.66 -9.36 -8.07
CA LEU A 184 11.23 -10.63 -8.52
C LEU A 184 10.86 -10.94 -9.99
N THR A 185 9.62 -10.64 -10.40
CA THR A 185 9.18 -10.81 -11.79
C THR A 185 9.79 -9.77 -12.74
N ALA A 186 9.99 -8.53 -12.28
CA ALA A 186 10.50 -7.43 -13.12
C ALA A 186 12.00 -7.49 -13.38
N GLN A 187 12.79 -8.03 -12.44
CA GLN A 187 14.26 -8.04 -12.53
C GLN A 187 14.83 -9.23 -13.32
N GLY A 188 13.99 -10.11 -13.87
CA GLY A 188 14.42 -11.27 -14.67
C GLY A 188 15.28 -12.30 -13.91
N GLN A 189 15.41 -12.17 -12.58
CA GLN A 189 16.22 -13.07 -11.75
C GLN A 189 15.62 -14.47 -11.61
N VAL A 190 14.31 -14.60 -11.81
CA VAL A 190 13.55 -15.85 -11.75
C VAL A 190 12.54 -15.85 -12.90
N SER A 191 12.29 -17.01 -13.50
CA SER A 191 11.27 -17.15 -14.57
C SER A 191 9.90 -16.69 -14.07
N GLU A 192 9.35 -15.65 -14.70
CA GLU A 192 8.01 -15.12 -14.43
C GLU A 192 6.93 -16.20 -14.56
N GLN A 193 7.10 -17.14 -15.50
CA GLN A 193 6.25 -18.32 -15.65
C GLN A 193 6.32 -19.24 -14.42
N ALA A 194 7.53 -19.50 -13.90
CA ALA A 194 7.68 -20.37 -12.73
C ALA A 194 7.02 -19.77 -11.48
N ILE A 195 7.21 -18.46 -11.25
CA ILE A 195 6.56 -17.75 -10.13
C ILE A 195 5.03 -17.75 -10.31
N SER A 196 4.55 -17.50 -11.54
CA SER A 196 3.12 -17.51 -11.84
C SER A 196 2.49 -18.88 -11.59
N GLN A 197 3.12 -19.96 -12.05
CA GLN A 197 2.65 -21.34 -11.81
C GLN A 197 2.59 -21.68 -10.31
N MET A 198 3.63 -21.35 -9.56
CA MET A 198 3.64 -21.55 -8.09
C MET A 198 2.53 -20.75 -7.41
N PHE A 199 2.36 -19.48 -7.81
CA PHE A 199 1.30 -18.64 -7.27
C PHE A 199 -0.08 -19.20 -7.57
N VAL A 200 -0.35 -19.62 -8.81
CA VAL A 200 -1.64 -20.21 -9.21
C VAL A 200 -1.93 -21.48 -8.41
N ALA A 201 -0.94 -22.34 -8.18
CA ALA A 201 -1.13 -23.55 -7.38
C ALA A 201 -1.55 -23.22 -5.94
N HIS A 202 -0.82 -22.33 -5.26
CA HIS A 202 -1.15 -21.92 -3.89
C HIS A 202 -2.46 -21.12 -3.81
N TYR A 203 -2.71 -20.21 -4.75
CA TYR A 203 -3.95 -19.45 -4.80
C TYR A 203 -5.17 -20.36 -4.97
N SER A 204 -5.09 -21.33 -5.90
CA SER A 204 -6.17 -22.29 -6.17
C SER A 204 -6.49 -23.16 -4.96
N GLU A 205 -5.47 -23.54 -4.17
CA GLU A 205 -5.65 -24.27 -2.92
C GLU A 205 -6.38 -23.41 -1.88
N GLN A 206 -5.92 -22.17 -1.67
CA GLN A 206 -6.50 -21.26 -0.69
C GLN A 206 -7.93 -20.84 -1.03
N ILE A 207 -8.21 -20.53 -2.31
CA ILE A 207 -9.56 -20.13 -2.72
C ILE A 207 -10.54 -21.29 -2.63
N ARG A 208 -10.11 -22.52 -2.91
CA ARG A 208 -10.93 -23.73 -2.74
C ARG A 208 -11.28 -23.94 -1.27
N ALA A 209 -10.32 -23.78 -0.37
CA ALA A 209 -10.56 -23.87 1.07
C ALA A 209 -11.53 -22.76 1.54
N ALA A 210 -11.34 -21.53 1.08
CA ALA A 210 -12.16 -20.38 1.44
C ALA A 210 -13.61 -20.46 0.91
N LEU A 211 -13.81 -21.05 -0.27
CA LEU A 211 -15.15 -21.34 -0.79
C LEU A 211 -15.80 -22.48 -0.01
N GLY A 212 -15.03 -23.54 0.30
CA GLY A 212 -15.52 -24.70 1.04
C GLY A 212 -15.97 -24.38 2.47
N ASN A 213 -15.27 -23.47 3.15
CA ASN A 213 -15.64 -23.00 4.49
C ASN A 213 -16.51 -21.72 4.47
N GLN A 214 -16.95 -21.26 3.29
CA GLN A 214 -17.79 -20.08 3.08
C GLN A 214 -17.19 -18.76 3.59
N SER A 215 -15.87 -18.69 3.80
CA SER A 215 -15.18 -17.43 4.13
C SER A 215 -15.16 -16.46 2.94
N VAL A 216 -15.29 -17.00 1.71
CA VAL A 216 -15.42 -16.24 0.47
C VAL A 216 -16.60 -16.79 -0.32
N ARG A 217 -17.38 -15.90 -0.96
CA ARG A 217 -18.57 -16.28 -1.74
C ARG A 217 -18.27 -16.53 -3.22
N THR A 218 -17.31 -15.80 -3.76
CA THR A 218 -16.95 -15.81 -5.18
C THR A 218 -15.42 -15.71 -5.28
N PRO A 219 -14.77 -16.39 -6.23
CA PRO A 219 -13.33 -16.21 -6.45
C PRO A 219 -12.93 -14.73 -6.54
N LEU A 220 -11.79 -14.36 -5.95
CA LEU A 220 -11.43 -12.95 -5.77
C LEU A 220 -11.20 -12.21 -7.10
N GLU A 221 -10.84 -12.93 -8.16
CA GLU A 221 -10.72 -12.37 -9.51
C GLU A 221 -12.08 -12.01 -10.14
N GLN A 222 -13.18 -12.56 -9.63
CA GLN A 222 -14.56 -12.33 -10.08
C GLN A 222 -15.38 -11.47 -9.11
N ASP A 223 -14.82 -11.09 -7.97
CA ASP A 223 -15.50 -10.30 -6.94
C ASP A 223 -15.34 -8.80 -7.21
N GLN A 224 -16.44 -8.13 -7.58
CA GLN A 224 -16.47 -6.70 -7.87
C GLN A 224 -16.18 -5.84 -6.62
N VAL A 225 -16.65 -6.26 -5.45
CA VAL A 225 -16.41 -5.52 -4.19
C VAL A 225 -14.93 -5.56 -3.85
N PHE A 226 -14.28 -6.71 -4.07
CA PHE A 226 -12.83 -6.85 -3.91
C PHE A 226 -12.05 -6.02 -4.94
N ALA A 227 -12.49 -6.02 -6.20
CA ALA A 227 -11.88 -5.22 -7.26
C ALA A 227 -11.93 -3.71 -6.95
N ASP A 228 -13.07 -3.22 -6.49
CA ASP A 228 -13.27 -1.81 -6.15
C ASP A 228 -12.47 -1.42 -4.89
N ALA A 229 -12.42 -2.30 -3.89
CA ALA A 229 -11.69 -2.06 -2.64
C ALA A 229 -10.16 -2.08 -2.83
N LEU A 230 -9.64 -3.00 -3.66
CA LEU A 230 -8.21 -3.26 -3.82
C LEU A 230 -7.77 -3.39 -5.29
N PRO A 231 -7.88 -2.32 -6.09
CA PRO A 231 -7.73 -2.40 -7.55
C PRO A 231 -6.35 -2.86 -8.00
N LYS A 232 -5.29 -2.44 -7.32
CA LYS A 232 -3.90 -2.86 -7.65
C LYS A 232 -3.65 -4.33 -7.33
N THR A 233 -4.22 -4.83 -6.24
CA THR A 233 -4.10 -6.23 -5.85
C THR A 233 -4.90 -7.12 -6.77
N HIS A 234 -6.11 -6.72 -7.14
CA HIS A 234 -6.94 -7.42 -8.12
C HIS A 234 -6.26 -7.49 -9.48
N ALA A 235 -5.73 -6.38 -9.99
CA ALA A 235 -4.98 -6.36 -11.25
C ALA A 235 -3.74 -7.29 -11.22
N PHE A 236 -3.00 -7.30 -10.11
CA PHE A 236 -1.88 -8.22 -9.91
C PHE A 236 -2.35 -9.69 -9.93
N LEU A 237 -3.43 -10.01 -9.22
CA LEU A 237 -4.02 -11.35 -9.19
C LEU A 237 -4.38 -11.83 -10.60
N VAL A 238 -5.13 -11.02 -11.36
CA VAL A 238 -5.54 -11.36 -12.74
C VAL A 238 -4.32 -11.58 -13.64
N ARG A 239 -3.28 -10.75 -13.52
CA ARG A 239 -2.04 -10.91 -14.28
C ARG A 239 -1.33 -12.23 -13.96
N MET A 240 -1.19 -12.58 -12.68
CA MET A 240 -0.54 -13.82 -12.25
C MET A 240 -1.31 -15.07 -12.71
N LEU A 241 -2.64 -15.01 -12.71
CA LEU A 241 -3.48 -16.08 -13.22
C LEU A 241 -3.38 -16.22 -14.75
N GLY A 242 -3.28 -15.10 -15.48
CA GLY A 242 -3.12 -15.10 -16.94
C GLY A 242 -1.73 -15.54 -17.42
N GLY A 243 -0.66 -15.21 -16.68
CA GLY A 243 0.72 -15.55 -17.03
C GLY A 243 1.05 -17.05 -16.93
N ALA A 244 0.23 -17.84 -16.23
CA ALA A 244 0.39 -19.30 -16.15
C ALA A 244 -0.25 -20.05 -17.34
N ALA A 245 -1.05 -19.38 -18.17
CA ALA A 245 -1.76 -19.97 -19.31
C ALA A 245 -1.02 -19.81 -20.66
N ALA A 246 0.14 -19.14 -20.67
CA ALA A 246 1.00 -18.92 -21.83
C ALA A 246 2.32 -19.68 -21.66
#